data_AF-A0A7X3P318-F1
#
_entry.id   AF-A0A7X3P318-F1
#
_cell.length_a   1.000
_cell.length_b   1.000
_cell.length_c   1.000
_cell.angle_alpha   90.00
_cell.angle_beta   90.00
_cell.angle_gamma   90.00
#
_symmetry.space_group_name_H-M   'P 1'
#
loop_
_entity.id
_entity.type
_entity.pdbx_description
1 polymer ?
#
loop_
_entity_poly.entity_id
_entity_poly.type
_entity_poly.pdbx_seq_one_letter_code
_entity_poly.pdbx_strand_id
1 'polypeptide(L)' 'MSIDSLIKHVESLNNNIRVERTGEYLSVKGNTYYVRGKLKLLGFRWNRNKREWYYLAKGMDLN' A
#
# COMPACT_ATOMS: atom_id res chain seq x y z
N MET A 1 -13.47 1.36 4.42
CA MET A 1 -12.42 2.34 4.09
C MET A 1 -12.37 2.43 2.58
N SER A 2 -12.49 3.62 2.00
CA SER A 2 -12.33 3.80 0.54
C SER A 2 -10.87 3.61 0.13
N ILE A 3 -10.62 3.36 -1.16
CA ILE A 3 -9.25 3.20 -1.65
C ILE A 3 -8.40 4.46 -1.41
N ASP A 4 -8.99 5.64 -1.56
CA ASP A 4 -8.31 6.92 -1.35
C ASP A 4 -7.96 7.14 0.12
N SER A 5 -8.84 6.75 1.04
CA SER A 5 -8.55 6.82 2.47
C SER A 5 -7.46 5.83 2.88
N LEU A 6 -7.40 4.64 2.25
CA LEU A 6 -6.30 3.69 2.45
C LEU A 6 -4.97 4.25 1.94
N ILE A 7 -4.95 4.82 0.73
CA ILE A 7 -3.76 5.45 0.14
C ILE A 7 -3.23 6.55 1.06
N LYS A 8 -4.10 7.51 1.43
CA LYS A 8 -3.72 8.62 2.33
C LYS A 8 -3.21 8.11 3.68
N HIS A 9 -3.87 7.09 4.23
CA HIS A 9 -3.42 6.49 5.49
C HIS A 9 -2.03 5.88 5.37
N VAL A 10 -1.77 5.09 4.31
CA VAL A 10 -0.46 4.48 4.07
C VAL A 10 0.62 5.55 3.87
N GLU A 11 0.37 6.58 3.06
CA GLU A 11 1.36 7.64 2.83
C GLU A 11 1.65 8.46 4.09
N SER A 12 0.66 8.62 4.98
CA SER A 12 0.87 9.26 6.29
C SER A 12 1.78 8.46 7.24
N LEU A 13 2.05 7.18 6.97
CA LEU A 13 2.88 6.35 7.86
C LEU A 13 4.36 6.75 7.83
N ASN A 14 4.83 7.34 6.72
CA ASN A 14 6.20 7.83 6.56
C ASN A 14 6.30 8.77 5.35
N ASN A 15 6.89 9.95 5.51
CA ASN A 15 7.04 10.94 4.44
C ASN A 15 7.93 10.47 3.27
N ASN A 16 8.68 9.37 3.44
CA ASN A 16 9.55 8.77 2.44
C ASN A 16 8.92 7.56 1.72
N ILE A 17 7.60 7.40 1.79
CA ILE A 17 6.87 6.40 0.99
C ILE A 17 5.78 7.04 0.13
N ARG A 18 5.44 6.37 -0.97
CA ARG A 18 4.33 6.74 -1.87
C ARG A 18 3.57 5.50 -2.27
N VAL A 19 2.29 5.64 -2.57
CA VAL A 19 1.46 4.54 -3.08
C VAL A 19 1.14 4.77 -4.56
N GLU A 20 1.47 3.79 -5.38
CA GLU A 20 1.14 3.78 -6.80
C GLU A 20 -0.01 2.80 -7.06
N ARG A 21 -1.01 3.24 -7.81
CA ARG A 21 -2.12 2.37 -8.24
C ARG A 21 -1.88 1.90 -9.67
N THR A 22 -2.03 0.60 -9.91
CA THR A 22 -1.99 -0.01 -11.25
C THR A 22 -3.14 -0.99 -11.38
N GLY A 23 -4.23 -0.54 -12.02
CA GLY A 23 -5.47 -1.31 -12.10
C GLY A 23 -6.05 -1.60 -10.71
N GLU A 24 -6.15 -2.88 -10.37
CA GLU A 24 -6.64 -3.37 -9.08
C GLU A 24 -5.55 -3.50 -8.01
N TYR A 25 -4.32 -3.08 -8.29
CA TYR A 25 -3.20 -3.20 -7.35
C TYR A 25 -2.76 -1.84 -6.82
N LEU A 26 -2.38 -1.81 -5.55
CA LEU A 26 -1.60 -0.74 -4.96
C LEU A 26 -0.19 -1.27 -4.68
N SER A 27 0.84 -0.49 -5.01
CA SER A 27 2.23 -0.78 -4.69
C SER A 27 2.82 0.33 -3.83
N VAL A 28 3.57 -0.01 -2.78
CA VAL A 28 4.25 0.98 -1.92
C VAL A 28 5.70 1.13 -2.34
N LYS A 29 6.09 2.35 -2.70
CA LYS A 29 7.46 2.73 -3.07
C LYS A 29 8.15 3.47 -1.93
N GLY A 30 9.49 3.50 -1.96
CA GLY A 30 10.31 4.23 -0.98
C GLY A 30 10.76 3.39 0.22
N ASN A 31 11.14 4.06 1.33
CA ASN A 31 11.71 3.38 2.50
C ASN A 31 10.62 2.78 3.40
N THR A 32 10.28 1.52 3.13
CA THR A 32 9.21 0.79 3.85
C THR A 32 9.68 0.03 5.09
N TYR A 33 10.98 0.08 5.44
CA TYR A 33 11.54 -0.76 6.50
C TYR A 33 10.87 -0.53 7.87
N TYR A 34 10.70 0.74 8.25
CA TYR A 34 10.09 1.13 9.52
C TYR A 34 8.57 0.94 9.57
N VAL A 35 7.91 0.84 8.42
CA VAL A 35 6.44 0.72 8.31
C VAL A 35 5.97 -0.68 7.93
N ARG A 36 6.89 -1.63 7.68
CA ARG A 36 6.58 -3.02 7.27
C ARG A 36 5.55 -3.72 8.16
N GLY A 37 5.60 -3.48 9.47
CA GLY A 37 4.65 -4.05 10.42
C GLY A 37 3.23 -3.51 10.21
N LYS A 38 3.11 -2.19 10.06
CA LYS A 38 1.84 -1.52 9.78
C LYS A 38 1.28 -1.93 8.42
N LEU A 39 2.12 -2.03 7.38
CA LEU A 39 1.72 -2.51 6.06
C LEU A 39 1.11 -3.92 6.12
N LYS A 40 1.73 -4.85 6.86
CA LYS A 40 1.17 -6.19 7.08
C LYS A 40 -0.19 -6.15 7.77
N LEU A 41 -0.36 -5.32 8.80
CA LEU A 41 -1.63 -5.17 9.53
C LEU A 41 -2.73 -4.60 8.63
N LEU A 42 -2.38 -3.75 7.67
CA LEU A 42 -3.29 -3.21 6.66
C LEU A 42 -3.57 -4.19 5.50
N GLY A 43 -3.02 -5.42 5.55
CA GLY A 43 -3.24 -6.45 4.55
C GLY A 43 -2.31 -6.41 3.34
N PHE A 44 -1.31 -5.52 3.32
CA PHE A 44 -0.29 -5.53 2.26
C PHE A 44 0.59 -6.77 2.37
N ARG A 45 1.00 -7.29 1.21
CA ARG A 45 1.87 -8.45 1.07
C ARG A 45 3.19 -8.02 0.43
N TRP A 46 4.28 -8.69 0.80
CA TRP A 46 5.59 -8.43 0.20
C TRP A 46 5.78 -9.29 -1.05
N ASN A 47 6.02 -8.65 -2.19
CA ASN A 47 6.43 -9.33 -3.42
C ASN A 47 7.96 -9.41 -3.45
N ARG A 48 8.53 -10.62 -3.28
CA ARG A 48 9.98 -10.84 -3.29
C ARG A 48 10.63 -10.54 -4.64
N ASN A 49 9.94 -10.84 -5.75
CA ASN A 49 10.47 -10.68 -7.10
C ASN A 49 10.58 -9.21 -7.48
N LYS A 50 9.54 -8.43 -7.17
CA LYS A 50 9.50 -6.97 -7.43
C LYS A 50 10.12 -6.12 -6.31
N ARG A 51 10.44 -6.75 -5.17
CA ARG A 51 10.96 -6.10 -3.96
C ARG A 51 10.09 -4.91 -3.52
N GLU A 52 8.78 -5.12 -3.52
CA GLU A 52 7.80 -4.09 -3.16
C GLU A 52 6.64 -4.67 -2.35
N TRP A 53 5.98 -3.81 -1.59
CA TRP A 53 4.72 -4.15 -0.95
C TRP A 53 3.58 -3.94 -1.93
N TYR A 54 2.62 -4.85 -1.94
CA TYR A 54 1.43 -4.73 -2.77
C TYR A 54 0.15 -5.05 -2.00
N TYR A 55 -0.97 -4.50 -2.47
CA TYR A 55 -2.30 -4.75 -1.97
C TYR A 55 -3.26 -4.94 -3.15
N LEU A 56 -4.12 -5.96 -3.09
CA LEU A 56 -5.17 -6.20 -4.09
C LEU A 56 -6.42 -5.43 -3.67
N ALA A 57 -6.71 -4.34 -4.35
CA ALA A 57 -7.87 -3.48 -4.13
C ALA A 57 -9.15 -3.94 -4.86
N LYS A 58 -9.17 -5.18 -5.35
CA LYS A 58 -10.34 -5.76 -6.02
C LYS A 58 -11.56 -5.71 -5.09
N GLY A 59 -12.64 -5.09 -5.56
CA GLY A 59 -13.89 -4.98 -4.80
C GLY A 59 -13.86 -3.97 -3.65
N MET A 60 -12.80 -3.15 -3.50
CA MET A 60 -12.89 -1.94 -2.69
C MET A 60 -13.63 -0.87 -3.50
N ASP A 61 -14.84 -0.55 -3.04
CA ASP A 61 -15.81 0.28 -3.75
C ASP A 61 -15.20 1.57 -4.34
N LEU A 62 -15.56 1.83 -5.60
CA LEU A 62 -15.33 3.07 -6.34
C LEU A 62 -16.34 4.17 -5.94
N ASN A 63 -17.01 4.02 -4.79
CA ASN A 63 -18.04 4.95 -4.30
C ASN A 63 -17.44 6.25 -3.80
#